data_AF-A0A2S9F0W3-F1
#
_entry.id   AF-A0A2S9F0W3-F1
#
_cell.length_a   1.000
_cell.length_b   1.000
_cell.length_c   1.000
_cell.angle_alpha   90.00
_cell.angle_beta   90.00
_cell.angle_gamma   90.00
#
_symmetry.space_group_name_H-M   'P 1'
#
loop_
_entity.id
_entity.type
_entity.pdbx_description
1 polymer ?
#
loop_
_entity_poly.entity_id
_entity_poly.type
_entity_poly.pdbx_seq_one_letter_code
_entity_poly.pdbx_strand_id
1 'polypeptide(L)'
;MSAVSVLIRSDDPDTRALGAPRDSAPRYTMLLCTDADSIEAAQRLRHDVFTSEPGFTMADNGTDGLDADRFDQYCDHLLVRDD
;
A
#
# COMPACT_ATOMS: atom_id res chain seq x y z
N MET A 1 16.28 -9.96 8.03
CA MET A 1 14.84 -9.67 7.97
C MET A 1 14.27 -10.46 6.80
N SER A 2 13.34 -11.40 7.03
CA SER A 2 12.81 -12.28 5.98
C SER A 2 11.52 -11.66 5.43
N ALA A 3 11.61 -11.00 4.28
CA ALA A 3 10.45 -10.54 3.53
C ALA A 3 9.80 -11.74 2.84
N VAL A 4 8.54 -12.04 3.15
CA VAL A 4 7.73 -12.94 2.31
C VAL A 4 7.00 -12.07 1.30
N SER A 5 7.39 -12.18 0.04
CA SER A 5 6.71 -11.50 -1.07
C SER A 5 5.73 -12.46 -1.74
N VAL A 6 4.46 -12.09 -1.81
CA VAL A 6 3.44 -12.81 -2.57
C VAL A 6 3.09 -11.98 -3.79
N LEU A 7 3.20 -12.58 -4.97
CA LEU A 7 2.82 -11.94 -6.23
C LEU A 7 1.31 -12.12 -6.44
N ILE A 8 0.56 -11.01 -6.46
CA ILE A 8 -0.85 -11.04 -6.88
C ILE A 8 -0.94 -10.60 -8.33
N ARG A 9 -1.55 -11.45 -9.14
CA ARG A 9 -1.94 -11.10 -10.50
C ARG A 9 -3.08 -10.07 -10.45
N SER A 10 -2.79 -8.82 -10.83
CA SER A 10 -3.85 -7.85 -11.10
C SER A 10 -4.63 -8.32 -12.32
N ASP A 11 -5.91 -8.65 -12.16
CA ASP A 11 -6.78 -9.02 -13.28
C ASP A 11 -7.16 -7.72 -14.01
N ASP A 12 -6.60 -7.51 -15.21
CA ASP A 12 -6.89 -6.33 -16.01
C ASP A 12 -8.27 -6.49 -16.69
N PRO A 13 -9.29 -5.69 -16.35
CA PRO A 13 -10.64 -5.88 -16.88
C PRO A 13 -10.70 -5.74 -18.41
N ASP A 14 -9.79 -4.97 -19.03
CA ASP A 14 -9.75 -4.76 -20.48
C ASP A 14 -9.24 -6.00 -21.25
N THR A 15 -8.41 -6.84 -20.62
CA THR A 15 -7.92 -8.08 -21.27
C THR A 15 -8.95 -9.19 -21.41
N ARG A 16 -10.13 -9.09 -20.76
CA ARG A 16 -11.21 -10.08 -20.96
C ARG A 16 -11.86 -10.00 -22.34
N ALA A 17 -11.75 -8.88 -23.05
CA ALA A 17 -12.47 -8.64 -24.30
C ALA A 17 -11.75 -9.14 -25.57
N LEU A 18 -10.42 -9.34 -25.52
CA LEU A 18 -9.63 -9.86 -26.65
C LEU A 18 -8.84 -11.08 -26.17
N GLY A 19 -9.00 -12.23 -26.82
CA GLY A 19 -8.31 -13.50 -26.52
C GLY A 19 -6.79 -13.49 -26.76
N ALA A 20 -6.09 -12.48 -26.27
CA ALA A 20 -4.65 -12.33 -26.30
C ALA A 20 -3.99 -13.19 -25.19
N PRO A 21 -2.75 -13.67 -25.40
CA PRO A 21 -2.05 -14.49 -24.42
C PRO A 21 -1.87 -13.73 -23.10
N ARG A 22 -2.16 -14.43 -22.01
CA ARG A 22 -2.14 -14.00 -20.61
C ARG A 22 -0.71 -13.82 -20.07
N ASP A 23 0.14 -13.07 -20.77
CA ASP A 23 1.56 -12.89 -20.43
C ASP A 23 1.90 -11.50 -19.85
N SER A 24 0.91 -10.78 -19.31
CA SER A 24 1.24 -9.63 -18.47
C SER A 24 1.66 -10.12 -17.09
N ALA A 25 2.90 -9.82 -16.71
CA ALA A 25 3.42 -10.04 -15.36
C ALA A 25 2.49 -9.37 -14.32
N PRO A 26 2.41 -9.91 -13.09
CA PRO A 26 1.64 -9.26 -12.03
C PRO A 26 2.15 -7.83 -11.83
N ARG A 27 1.27 -6.85 -12.07
CA ARG A 27 1.59 -5.42 -11.91
C ARG A 27 1.95 -5.05 -10.48
N TYR A 28 1.31 -5.70 -9.51
CA TYR A 28 1.52 -5.39 -8.10
C TYR A 28 2.15 -6.56 -7.34
N THR A 29 3.05 -6.22 -6.42
CA THR A 29 3.67 -7.14 -5.48
C THR A 29 3.16 -6.86 -4.07
N MET A 30 2.94 -7.91 -3.27
CA MET A 30 2.63 -7.75 -1.85
C MET A 30 3.82 -8.14 -1.00
N LEU A 31 4.09 -7.34 0.03
CA LEU A 31 5.20 -7.51 0.96
C LEU A 31 4.67 -7.47 2.39
N LEU A 32 4.92 -8.53 3.16
CA LEU A 32 4.77 -8.47 4.61
C LEU A 32 6.06 -7.89 5.23
N CYS A 33 5.93 -6.78 5.96
CA CYS A 33 7.05 -5.93 6.33
C CYS A 33 6.95 -5.44 7.78
N THR A 34 8.12 -5.31 8.43
CA THR A 34 8.30 -4.65 9.73
C THR A 34 9.39 -3.56 9.67
N ASP A 35 9.82 -3.20 8.46
CA ASP A 35 10.85 -2.19 8.21
C ASP A 35 10.30 -0.78 8.40
N ALA A 36 10.98 0.02 9.22
CA ALA A 36 10.51 1.34 9.63
C ALA A 36 10.36 2.31 8.44
N ASP A 37 11.31 2.31 7.50
CA ASP A 37 11.29 3.23 6.35
C ASP A 37 10.12 2.89 5.41
N SER A 38 9.86 1.60 5.22
CA SER A 38 8.74 1.12 4.40
C SER A 38 7.39 1.43 5.03
N ILE A 39 7.28 1.35 6.36
CA ILE A 39 6.07 1.70 7.12
C ILE A 39 5.85 3.22 7.07
N GLU A 40 6.89 4.02 7.28
CA GLU A 40 6.80 5.48 7.22
C GLU A 40 6.33 5.95 5.84
N ALA A 41 6.90 5.39 4.76
CA ALA A 41 6.47 5.71 3.40
C ALA A 41 4.99 5.40 3.17
N ALA A 42 4.49 4.29 3.73
CA ALA A 42 3.07 3.94 3.66
C ALA A 42 2.18 4.88 4.49
N GLN A 43 2.64 5.31 5.67
CA GLN A 43 1.94 6.29 6.52
C GLN A 43 1.83 7.67 5.86
N ARG A 44 2.87 8.12 5.14
CA ARG A 44 2.83 9.35 4.33
C ARG A 44 1.76 9.24 3.24
N LEU A 45 1.75 8.12 2.50
CA LEU A 45 0.76 7.89 1.46
C LEU A 45 -0.67 7.89 2.01
N ARG A 46 -0.90 7.22 3.15
CA ARG A 46 -2.21 7.22 3.84
C ARG A 46 -2.64 8.64 4.21
N HIS A 47 -1.72 9.43 4.77
CA HIS A 47 -1.97 10.84 5.09
C HIS A 47 -2.36 11.65 3.85
N ASP A 48 -1.62 11.52 2.75
CA ASP A 48 -1.91 12.26 1.50
C ASP A 48 -3.28 11.91 0.93
N VAL A 49 -3.65 10.63 0.93
CA VAL A 49 -4.97 10.17 0.50
C VAL A 49 -6.06 10.78 1.39
N PHE A 50 -5.95 10.63 2.71
CA PHE A 50 -6.97 11.10 3.64
C PHE A 50 -7.13 12.62 3.65
N THR A 51 -6.03 13.37 3.57
CA THR A 51 -6.10 14.84 3.47
C THR A 51 -6.67 15.35 2.15
N SER A 52 -6.63 14.54 1.09
CA SER A 52 -7.22 14.88 -0.20
C SER A 52 -8.74 14.68 -0.27
N GLU A 53 -9.35 14.02 0.72
CA GLU A 53 -10.78 13.72 0.73
C GLU A 53 -11.64 14.87 1.30
N PRO A 54 -12.73 15.29 0.63
CA PRO A 54 -13.62 16.34 1.14
C PRO A 54 -14.30 15.97 2.46
N GLY A 55 -14.16 16.83 3.47
CA GLY A 55 -14.78 16.62 4.78
C GLY A 55 -13.91 15.82 5.76
N PHE A 56 -12.72 15.39 5.34
CA PHE A 56 -11.77 14.79 6.24
C PHE A 56 -11.21 15.85 7.21
N THR A 57 -11.31 15.58 8.50
CA THR A 57 -10.71 16.40 9.56
C THR A 57 -9.74 15.52 10.32
N MET A 58 -8.44 15.76 10.18
CA MET A 58 -7.43 15.08 11.01
C MET A 58 -7.77 15.37 12.48
N ALA A 59 -7.99 14.32 13.25
CA ALA A 59 -8.28 14.44 14.69
C ALA A 59 -7.05 14.82 15.50
N ASP A 60 -5.86 14.71 14.92
CA ASP A 60 -4.59 14.99 15.58
C ASP A 60 -3.67 15.75 14.61
N ASN A 61 -3.37 17.00 14.92
CA ASN A 61 -2.44 17.85 14.16
C ASN A 61 -0.96 17.54 14.49
N GLY A 62 -0.68 16.31 14.95
CA GLY A 62 0.53 15.98 15.70
C GLY A 62 1.57 15.13 14.98
N THR A 63 1.24 14.58 13.82
CA THR A 63 2.13 13.70 13.06
C THR A 63 2.56 14.43 11.79
N ASP A 64 3.87 14.70 11.69
CA ASP A 64 4.58 15.50 10.68
C ASP A 64 4.34 15.02 9.21
N GLY A 65 3.10 15.13 8.72
CA GLY A 65 2.64 14.56 7.45
C GLY A 65 2.47 13.02 7.46
N LEU A 66 2.25 12.42 8.62
CA LEU A 66 2.11 10.95 8.76
C LEU A 66 0.74 10.58 9.31
N ASP A 67 0.15 9.51 8.78
CA ASP A 67 -1.02 8.85 9.38
C ASP A 67 -0.56 7.64 10.20
N ALA A 68 0.01 7.93 11.38
CA ALA A 68 0.58 6.94 12.29
C ALA A 68 -0.24 6.87 13.59
N ASP A 69 -0.43 5.66 14.12
CA ASP A 69 -1.12 5.44 15.40
C ASP A 69 -0.34 4.56 16.38
N ARG A 70 -0.85 4.46 17.62
CA ARG A 70 -0.20 3.71 18.71
C ARG A 70 -0.10 2.19 18.47
N PHE A 71 -0.87 1.66 17.52
CA PHE A 71 -0.96 0.25 17.22
C PHE A 71 0.03 -0.18 16.14
N ASP A 72 0.48 0.72 15.28
CA ASP A 72 1.42 0.43 14.18
C ASP A 72 2.66 -0.36 14.63
N GLN A 73 3.16 -0.13 15.86
CA GLN A 73 4.32 -0.83 16.42
C GLN A 73 4.09 -2.32 16.72
N TYR A 74 2.83 -2.77 16.79
CA TYR A 74 2.47 -4.15 17.09
C TYR A 74 2.00 -4.92 15.85
N CYS A 75 1.88 -4.25 14.71
CA CYS A 75 1.35 -4.81 13.48
C CYS A 75 2.48 -5.33 12.58
N ASP A 76 2.25 -6.46 11.93
CA ASP A 76 2.93 -6.77 10.66
C ASP A 76 2.24 -5.98 9.55
N HIS A 77 3.01 -5.23 8.76
CA HIS A 77 2.46 -4.36 7.72
C HIS A 77 2.45 -5.07 6.37
N LEU A 78 1.27 -5.27 5.80
CA LEU A 78 1.11 -5.80 4.43
C LEU A 78 1.07 -4.63 3.44
N LEU A 79 2.16 -4.45 2.70
CA LEU A 79 2.31 -3.38 1.71
C LEU A 79 2.06 -3.91 0.29
N VAL A 80 1.45 -3.09 -0.56
CA VAL A 80 1.26 -3.37 -1.99
C VAL A 80 2.09 -2.36 -2.78
N ARG A 81 2.93 -2.83 -3.70
CA ARG A 81 3.82 -1.98 -4.53
C ARG A 81 3.59 -2.25 -6.01
N ASP A 82 3.76 -1.20 -6.82
CA ASP A 82 3.91 -1.26 -8.29
C ASP A 82 5.43 -1.16 -8.52
N ASP A 83 6.04 -2.21 -9.09
CA ASP A 83 7.50 -2.31 -9.32
C ASP A 83 7.84 -2.16 -10.81
#